data_AF-A0AAJ1EX25-F1
#
_entry.id   AF-A0AAJ1EX25-F1
#
_cell.length_a   1.000
_cell.length_b   1.000
_cell.length_c   1.000
_cell.angle_alpha   90.00
_cell.angle_beta   90.00
_cell.angle_gamma   90.00
#
_symmetry.space_group_name_H-M   'P 1'
#
loop_
_entity.id
_entity.type
_entity.pdbx_description
1 polymer ?
#
loop_
_entity_poly.entity_id
_entity_poly.type
_entity_poly.pdbx_seq_one_letter_code
_entity_poly.pdbx_strand_id
1 'polypeptide(L)'
;AQVVSEKPGSADMLNNAVITFRKFGGIVTLAMQNVVAALANKKMVELFQNCSYKCFLDQGGVDAQSLAEIQPLSEREFRALGTGKPGEGVIVWNKKVVL
;
A
#
# COMPACT_ATOMS: atom_id res chain seq x y z
N ALA A 1 -16.91 2.41 3.74
CA ALA A 1 -15.56 2.42 3.16
C ALA A 1 -14.57 2.11 4.29
N GLN A 2 -13.26 2.26 4.09
CA GLN A 2 -12.28 1.90 5.12
C GLN A 2 -12.21 2.99 6.19
N VAL A 3 -12.47 2.63 7.45
CA VAL A 3 -12.57 3.57 8.59
C VAL A 3 -11.28 4.38 8.80
N VAL A 4 -10.13 3.80 8.44
CA VAL A 4 -8.81 4.47 8.50
C VAL A 4 -8.75 5.69 7.59
N SER A 5 -9.39 5.63 6.42
CA SER A 5 -9.35 6.71 5.42
C SER A 5 -10.50 7.69 5.58
N GLU A 6 -11.62 7.27 6.17
CA GLU A 6 -12.81 8.10 6.41
C GLU A 6 -12.64 9.11 7.55
N LYS A 7 -11.85 8.80 8.59
CA LYS A 7 -11.65 9.67 9.75
C LYS A 7 -10.27 10.33 9.73
N PRO A 8 -10.17 11.67 9.60
CA PRO A 8 -8.89 12.39 9.56
C PRO A 8 -7.98 12.06 10.76
N GLY A 9 -8.55 11.97 11.96
CA GLY A 9 -7.81 11.65 13.17
C GLY A 9 -7.16 10.25 13.16
N SER A 10 -7.78 9.27 12.48
CA SER A 10 -7.23 7.91 12.37
C SER A 10 -5.98 7.88 11.51
N ALA A 11 -5.98 8.59 10.38
CA ALA A 11 -4.82 8.69 9.49
C ALA A 11 -3.65 9.45 10.16
N ASP A 12 -3.95 10.48 10.95
CA ASP A 12 -2.95 11.23 11.71
C ASP A 12 -2.29 10.38 12.81
N MET A 13 -3.08 9.59 13.55
CA MET A 13 -2.54 8.66 14.55
C MET A 13 -1.62 7.62 13.92
N LEU A 14 -2.02 7.04 12.78
CA LEU A 14 -1.20 6.11 12.00
C LEU A 14 0.11 6.75 11.53
N ASN A 15 0.04 7.97 10.99
CA ASN A 15 1.22 8.71 10.55
C ASN A 15 2.19 9.00 11.70
N ASN A 16 1.67 9.45 12.84
CA ASN A 16 2.47 9.73 14.02
C ASN A 16 3.12 8.46 14.57
N ALA A 17 2.41 7.33 14.59
CA ALA A 17 2.98 6.05 14.98
C ALA A 17 4.14 5.65 14.06
N VAL A 18 3.94 5.69 12.74
CA VAL A 18 4.98 5.36 11.74
C VAL A 18 6.22 6.22 11.92
N ILE A 19 6.06 7.55 12.03
CA ILE A 19 7.19 8.46 12.19
C ILE A 19 7.92 8.21 13.51
N THR A 20 7.19 7.99 14.60
CA THR A 20 7.76 7.82 15.93
C THR A 20 8.54 6.52 16.02
N PHE A 21 7.94 5.38 15.67
CA PHE A 21 8.63 4.09 15.72
C PHE A 21 9.85 4.06 14.81
N ARG A 22 9.78 4.65 13.62
CA ARG A 22 10.93 4.76 12.71
C ARG A 22 12.10 5.53 13.33
N LYS A 23 11.84 6.60 14.09
CA LYS A 23 12.90 7.36 14.80
C LYS A 23 13.60 6.53 15.88
N PHE A 24 12.89 5.61 16.52
CA PHE A 24 13.44 4.71 17.54
C PHE A 24 14.01 3.40 16.96
N GLY A 25 14.11 3.28 15.64
CA GLY A 25 14.63 2.07 14.97
C GLY A 25 13.62 0.92 14.86
N GLY A 26 12.35 1.18 15.16
CA GLY A 26 11.26 0.22 14.97
C GLY A 26 10.82 0.13 13.51
N ILE A 27 10.34 -1.05 13.12
CA ILE A 27 9.70 -1.31 11.82
C ILE A 27 8.19 -1.33 12.05
N VAL A 28 7.47 -0.52 11.29
CA VAL A 28 5.99 -0.51 11.31
C VAL A 28 5.49 -1.20 10.05
N THR A 29 4.77 -2.30 10.23
CA THR A 29 4.11 -3.03 9.14
C THR A 29 2.62 -2.71 9.15
N LEU A 30 2.13 -2.16 8.03
CA LEU A 30 0.71 -1.92 7.82
C LEU A 30 0.16 -2.98 6.89
N ALA A 31 -0.84 -3.73 7.35
CA ALA A 31 -1.61 -4.67 6.55
C ALA A 31 -3.03 -4.13 6.38
N MET A 32 -3.44 -3.88 5.14
CA MET A 32 -4.73 -3.30 4.81
C MET A 32 -5.42 -4.10 3.72
N GLN A 33 -6.75 -4.15 3.77
CA GLN A 33 -7.60 -4.67 2.69
C GLN A 33 -8.15 -3.48 1.88
N ASN A 34 -8.39 -3.68 0.59
CA ASN A 34 -8.90 -2.66 -0.34
C ASN A 34 -8.01 -1.40 -0.41
N VAL A 35 -6.91 -1.51 -1.15
CA VAL A 35 -5.88 -0.46 -1.27
C VAL A 35 -6.44 0.84 -1.87
N VAL A 36 -7.43 0.79 -2.77
CA VAL A 36 -8.05 1.99 -3.36
C VAL A 36 -8.79 2.81 -2.31
N ALA A 37 -9.56 2.14 -1.44
CA ALA A 37 -10.24 2.81 -0.33
C ALA A 37 -9.22 3.37 0.68
N ALA A 38 -8.13 2.64 0.95
CA ALA A 38 -7.05 3.11 1.82
C ALA A 38 -6.41 4.41 1.30
N LEU A 39 -6.16 4.47 0.00
CA LEU A 39 -5.44 5.54 -0.68
C LEU A 39 -6.33 6.74 -1.07
N ALA A 40 -7.63 6.72 -0.76
CA ALA A 40 -8.50 7.88 -0.92
C ALA A 40 -8.07 9.09 -0.06
N ASN A 41 -7.25 8.87 0.97
CA ASN A 41 -6.72 9.91 1.85
C ASN A 41 -5.28 10.28 1.46
N LYS A 42 -5.03 11.57 1.16
CA LYS A 42 -3.70 12.08 0.77
C LYS A 42 -2.57 11.68 1.74
N LYS A 43 -2.86 11.65 3.04
CA LYS A 43 -1.84 11.32 4.05
C LYS A 43 -1.48 9.83 4.05
N MET A 44 -2.45 8.98 3.73
CA MET A 44 -2.22 7.55 3.50
C MET A 44 -1.41 7.32 2.22
N VAL A 45 -1.64 8.12 1.17
CA VAL A 45 -0.82 8.10 -0.06
C VAL A 45 0.63 8.48 0.24
N GLU A 46 0.86 9.56 0.98
CA GLU A 46 2.22 9.98 1.37
C GLU A 46 2.93 8.92 2.21
N LEU A 47 2.25 8.35 3.21
CA LEU A 47 2.78 7.25 4.01
C LEU A 47 3.18 6.05 3.15
N PHE A 48 2.29 5.67 2.24
CA PHE A 48 2.50 4.56 1.33
C PHE A 48 3.69 4.83 0.40
N GLN A 49 3.79 6.00 -0.22
CA GLN A 49 4.92 6.36 -1.09
C GLN A 49 6.26 6.34 -0.35
N ASN A 50 6.29 6.79 0.91
CA ASN A 50 7.48 6.79 1.76
C ASN A 50 7.94 5.40 2.22
N CYS A 51 7.12 4.35 2.08
CA CYS A 51 7.49 2.99 2.43
C CYS A 51 8.43 2.38 1.37
N SER A 52 9.63 1.99 1.80
CA SER A 52 10.61 1.30 0.96
C SER A 52 10.21 -0.13 0.61
N TYR A 53 9.40 -0.78 1.44
CA TYR A 53 8.92 -2.14 1.22
C TYR A 53 7.40 -2.13 1.13
N LYS A 54 6.87 -2.71 0.07
CA LYS A 54 5.43 -2.86 -0.17
C LYS A 54 5.20 -4.27 -0.68
N CYS A 55 4.18 -4.95 -0.15
CA CYS A 55 3.77 -6.26 -0.62
C CYS A 55 2.28 -6.19 -0.99
N PHE A 56 1.98 -6.54 -2.23
CA PHE A 56 0.65 -6.56 -2.78
C PHE A 56 0.29 -8.02 -3.06
N LEU A 57 -0.70 -8.52 -2.33
CA LEU A 57 -1.29 -9.82 -2.62
C LEU A 57 -2.44 -9.65 -3.61
N ASP A 58 -3.06 -10.75 -4.04
CA ASP A 58 -4.26 -10.72 -4.89
C ASP A 58 -5.26 -9.68 -4.40
N GLN A 59 -5.58 -8.74 -5.29
CA GLN A 59 -6.49 -7.65 -5.02
C GLN A 59 -7.89 -7.89 -5.60
N GLY A 60 -8.18 -9.08 -6.15
CA GLY A 60 -9.54 -9.47 -6.54
C GLY A 60 -10.20 -8.55 -7.56
N GLY A 61 -9.42 -7.97 -8.48
CA GLY A 61 -9.92 -7.03 -9.49
C GLY A 61 -10.00 -5.58 -9.06
N VAL A 62 -9.20 -5.16 -8.06
CA VAL A 62 -8.95 -3.74 -7.79
C VAL A 62 -8.64 -3.00 -9.08
N ASP A 63 -9.20 -1.80 -9.20
CA ASP A 63 -8.99 -0.89 -10.31
C ASP A 63 -7.50 -0.59 -10.49
N ALA A 64 -6.88 -1.31 -11.41
CA ALA A 64 -5.46 -1.24 -11.71
C ALA A 64 -5.04 0.19 -12.09
N GLN A 65 -5.96 0.99 -12.64
CA GLN A 65 -5.71 2.39 -12.97
C GLN A 65 -5.45 3.22 -11.72
N SER A 66 -6.30 3.11 -10.71
CA SER A 66 -6.14 3.83 -9.43
C SER A 66 -4.85 3.46 -8.71
N LEU A 67 -4.42 2.19 -8.80
CA LEU A 67 -3.17 1.74 -8.18
C LEU A 67 -1.93 2.15 -9.01
N ALA A 68 -2.03 2.21 -10.35
CA ALA A 68 -0.97 2.65 -11.26
C ALA A 68 -0.58 4.11 -11.09
N GLU A 69 -1.55 4.97 -10.79
CA GLU A 69 -1.29 6.40 -10.51
C GLU A 69 -0.41 6.60 -9.25
N ILE A 70 -0.50 5.67 -8.30
CA ILE A 70 0.12 5.81 -6.97
C ILE A 70 1.42 5.01 -6.90
N GLN A 71 1.45 3.83 -7.50
CA GLN A 71 2.60 2.95 -7.58
C GLN A 71 2.87 2.60 -9.04
N PRO A 72 3.96 3.12 -9.65
CA PRO A 72 4.28 2.83 -11.04
C PRO A 72 4.75 1.37 -11.16
N LEU A 73 3.81 0.48 -11.47
CA LEU A 73 4.08 -0.91 -11.84
C LEU A 73 3.94 -1.06 -13.36
N SER A 74 4.64 -2.03 -13.93
CA SER A 74 4.46 -2.41 -15.33
C SER A 74 3.13 -3.14 -15.55
N GLU A 75 2.62 -3.19 -16.79
CA GLU A 75 1.39 -3.95 -17.11
C GLU A 75 1.47 -5.42 -16.68
N ARG A 76 2.66 -6.02 -16.75
CA ARG A 76 2.91 -7.40 -16.32
C ARG A 76 2.74 -7.56 -14.81
N GLU A 77 3.26 -6.62 -14.04
CA GLU A 77 3.14 -6.60 -12.58
C GLU A 77 1.69 -6.37 -12.16
N PHE A 78 0.97 -5.49 -12.86
CA PHE A 78 -0.46 -5.30 -12.64
C PHE A 78 -1.27 -6.56 -12.88
N ARG A 79 -0.99 -7.30 -13.97
CA ARG A 79 -1.68 -8.57 -14.23
C ARG A 79 -1.45 -9.58 -13.10
N ALA A 80 -0.26 -9.64 -12.53
CA ALA A 80 0.05 -10.53 -11.41
C ALA A 80 -0.83 -10.28 -10.18
N LEU A 81 -1.32 -9.03 -9.98
CA LEU A 81 -2.21 -8.67 -8.87
C LEU A 81 -3.65 -9.15 -9.02
N GLY A 82 -4.07 -9.57 -10.22
CA GLY A 82 -5.44 -10.02 -10.49
C GLY A 82 -5.56 -11.48 -10.91
N THR A 83 -4.45 -12.20 -11.06
CA THR A 83 -4.43 -13.60 -11.51
C THR A 83 -3.62 -14.53 -10.60
N GLY A 84 -3.16 -14.03 -9.44
CA GLY A 84 -2.31 -14.79 -8.53
C GLY A 84 -3.08 -15.85 -7.74
N LYS A 85 -2.41 -16.96 -7.42
CA LYS A 85 -2.93 -17.92 -6.42
C LYS A 85 -2.80 -17.34 -5.02
N PRO A 86 -3.55 -17.84 -4.03
CA PRO A 86 -3.32 -17.47 -2.63
C PRO A 86 -1.85 -17.66 -2.24
N GLY A 87 -1.21 -16.59 -1.78
CA GLY A 87 0.22 -16.56 -1.42
C GLY A 87 1.16 -16.03 -2.52
N GLU A 88 0.68 -15.82 -3.74
CA GLU A 88 1.40 -15.11 -4.79
C GLU A 88 1.08 -13.60 -4.74
N GLY A 89 2.04 -12.76 -5.15
CA GLY A 89 1.87 -11.33 -5.09
C GLY A 89 3.09 -10.55 -5.59
N VAL A 90 2.93 -9.24 -5.71
CA VAL A 90 3.99 -8.34 -6.16
C VAL A 90 4.65 -7.69 -4.96
N ILE A 91 5.97 -7.78 -4.88
CA ILE A 91 6.77 -7.07 -3.88
C ILE A 91 7.48 -5.91 -4.56
N VAL A 92 7.31 -4.72 -4.00
CA VAL A 92 8.10 -3.54 -4.34
C VAL A 92 9.08 -3.29 -3.21
N TRP A 93 10.36 -3.36 -3.54
CA TRP A 93 11.45 -2.97 -2.65
C TRP A 93 12.25 -1.85 -3.29
N ASN A 94 12.09 -0.63 -2.75
CA ASN A 94 12.58 0.61 -3.31
C ASN A 94 12.09 0.79 -4.75
N LYS A 95 12.99 0.61 -5.73
CA LYS A 95 12.68 0.68 -7.16
C LYS A 95 12.62 -0.70 -7.82
N LYS A 96 12.94 -1.77 -7.09
CA LYS A 96 12.94 -3.13 -7.59
C LYS A 96 11.56 -3.74 -7.38
N VAL A 97 11.00 -4.31 -8.43
CA VAL A 97 9.74 -5.06 -8.38
C VAL A 97 10.05 -6.54 -8.55
N VAL A 98 9.42 -7.38 -7.72
CA VAL A 98 9.54 -8.84 -7.71
C VAL A 98 8.14 -9.44 -7.79
N LEU A 99 7.99 -10.47 -8.62
CA LEU A 99 6.76 -11.23 -8.83
C LEU A 99 6.83 -12.59 -8.13
#